data_AF-A0A9D6J3E1-F1
#
_entry.id   AF-A0A9D6J3E1-F1
#
_cell.length_a   1.000
_cell.length_b   1.000
_cell.length_c   1.000
_cell.angle_alpha   90.00
_cell.angle_beta   90.00
_cell.angle_gamma   90.00
#
_symmetry.space_group_name_H-M   'P 1'
#
loop_
_entity.id
_entity.type
_entity.pdbx_description
1 polymer ?
#
loop_
_entity_poly.entity_id
_entity_poly.type
_entity_poly.pdbx_seq_one_letter_code
_entity_poly.pdbx_strand_id
1 'polypeptide(L)'
;MPFRFDPKESDRDLLASFFRQLQRFLYQFTFEPGKLLEKVNFVETAQPHLRTAWNDGKMTAHFEVASQVVKEVSVERLSDAGLTGVHLRAKLAILQSWADTFIRERTLRALFRVFKNINSFLGSFVQASGAGEIIKEFKEMCENAIDDLKETGE
;
A
#
# COMPACT_ATOMS: atom_id res chain seq x y z
N MET A 1 -9.70 -7.18 -3.60
CA MET A 1 -10.72 -6.38 -2.89
C MET A 1 -10.22 -4.97 -2.81
N PRO A 2 -11.03 -3.97 -3.18
CA PRO A 2 -10.61 -2.57 -3.07
C PRO A 2 -10.47 -2.15 -1.60
N PHE A 3 -9.69 -1.11 -1.38
CA PHE A 3 -9.57 -0.48 -0.06
C PHE A 3 -10.93 0.07 0.40
N ARG A 4 -11.27 -0.16 1.67
CA ARG A 4 -12.54 0.26 2.31
C ARG A 4 -12.27 0.69 3.73
N PHE A 5 -12.65 1.91 4.07
CA PHE A 5 -12.40 2.50 5.38
C PHE A 5 -13.71 2.99 5.99
N ASP A 6 -13.96 2.68 7.26
CA ASP A 6 -15.13 3.23 7.95
C ASP A 6 -14.77 4.63 8.49
N PRO A 7 -15.43 5.71 8.03
CA PRO A 7 -15.15 7.04 8.53
C PRO A 7 -15.42 7.21 10.04
N LYS A 8 -16.08 6.27 10.72
CA LYS A 8 -16.30 6.31 12.17
C LYS A 8 -15.16 5.69 12.98
N GLU A 9 -14.23 4.97 12.33
CA GLU A 9 -13.08 4.39 13.00
C GLU A 9 -12.13 5.49 13.54
N SER A 10 -11.40 5.15 14.60
CA SER A 10 -10.33 6.01 15.11
C SER A 10 -9.19 6.09 14.09
N ASP A 11 -8.38 7.14 14.16
CA ASP A 11 -7.23 7.29 13.25
C ASP A 11 -6.26 6.10 13.33
N ARG A 12 -6.07 5.53 14.52
CA ARG A 12 -5.23 4.33 14.71
C ARG A 12 -5.86 3.09 14.09
N ASP A 13 -7.17 2.90 14.25
CA ASP A 13 -7.87 1.76 13.64
C ASP A 13 -7.85 1.87 12.11
N LEU A 14 -8.02 3.08 11.57
CA LEU A 14 -7.89 3.38 10.15
C LEU A 14 -6.48 3.05 9.63
N LEU A 15 -5.43 3.43 10.35
CA LEU A 15 -4.03 3.10 10.01
C LEU A 15 -3.77 1.59 10.02
N ALA A 16 -4.22 0.89 11.07
CA ALA A 16 -4.10 -0.56 11.14
C ALA A 16 -4.91 -1.25 10.02
N SER A 17 -6.09 -0.71 9.72
CA SER A 17 -6.94 -1.17 8.61
C SER A 17 -6.25 -1.01 7.26
N PHE A 18 -5.55 0.12 7.04
CA PHE A 18 -4.74 0.33 5.84
C PHE A 18 -3.68 -0.76 5.67
N PHE A 19 -2.88 -1.08 6.69
CA PHE A 19 -1.84 -2.12 6.57
C PHE A 19 -2.42 -3.50 6.30
N ARG A 20 -3.51 -3.90 6.99
CA ARG A 20 -4.19 -5.18 6.73
C ARG A 20 -4.72 -5.27 5.30
N GLN A 21 -5.28 -4.18 4.79
CA GLN A 21 -5.82 -4.15 3.43
C GLN A 21 -4.72 -4.09 2.38
N LEU A 22 -3.62 -3.41 2.66
CA LEU A 22 -2.44 -3.39 1.80
C LEU A 22 -1.83 -4.78 1.68
N GLN A 23 -1.69 -5.50 2.80
CA GLN A 23 -1.27 -6.90 2.80
C GLN A 23 -2.20 -7.75 1.90
N ARG A 24 -3.52 -7.64 2.07
CA ARG A 24 -4.48 -8.38 1.23
C ARG A 24 -4.38 -7.99 -0.25
N PHE A 25 -4.21 -6.70 -0.54
CA PHE A 25 -4.06 -6.20 -1.91
C PHE A 25 -2.83 -6.82 -2.58
N LEU A 26 -1.68 -6.82 -1.92
CA LEU A 26 -0.44 -7.39 -2.45
C LEU A 26 -0.50 -8.92 -2.54
N TYR A 27 -1.14 -9.58 -1.57
CA TYR A 27 -1.36 -11.03 -1.64
C TYR A 27 -2.12 -11.38 -2.92
N GLN A 28 -3.21 -10.68 -3.19
CA GLN A 28 -4.02 -10.90 -4.40
C GLN A 28 -3.24 -10.55 -5.67
N PHE A 29 -2.47 -9.47 -5.65
CA PHE A 29 -1.59 -9.11 -6.76
C PHE A 29 -0.55 -10.20 -7.07
N THR A 30 -0.08 -10.90 -6.03
CA THR A 30 0.97 -11.92 -6.11
C THR A 30 0.43 -13.31 -6.48
N PHE A 31 -0.66 -13.74 -5.84
CA PHE A 31 -1.17 -15.12 -5.95
C PHE A 31 -2.40 -15.26 -6.85
N GLU A 32 -3.19 -14.20 -6.98
CA GLU A 32 -4.44 -14.17 -7.76
C GLU A 32 -4.41 -13.06 -8.82
N PRO A 33 -3.33 -12.93 -9.62
CA PRO A 33 -3.16 -11.82 -10.57
C PRO A 33 -4.30 -11.76 -11.60
N GLY A 34 -4.80 -12.92 -12.05
CA GLY A 34 -5.96 -13.13 -12.92
C GLY A 34 -6.32 -11.98 -13.87
N LYS A 35 -7.62 -11.67 -13.93
CA LYS A 35 -8.20 -10.59 -14.75
C LYS A 35 -7.83 -9.17 -14.27
N LEU A 36 -7.11 -9.01 -13.16
CA LEU A 36 -6.66 -7.70 -12.67
C LEU A 36 -5.52 -7.16 -13.53
N LEU A 37 -4.76 -8.04 -14.18
CA LEU A 37 -3.43 -7.71 -14.71
C LEU A 37 -3.14 -8.25 -16.11
N GLU A 38 -4.16 -8.71 -16.87
CA GLU A 38 -4.03 -9.22 -18.26
C GLU A 38 -3.29 -8.28 -19.23
N LYS A 39 -3.08 -7.00 -18.87
CA LYS A 39 -2.39 -5.98 -19.68
C LYS A 39 -1.12 -5.41 -19.01
N VAL A 40 -0.62 -6.02 -17.94
CA VAL A 40 0.50 -5.47 -17.16
C VAL A 40 1.69 -6.43 -17.21
N ASN A 41 2.59 -6.24 -18.19
CA ASN A 41 3.83 -7.04 -18.33
C ASN A 41 4.73 -7.03 -17.08
N PHE A 42 4.61 -6.02 -16.22
CA PHE A 42 5.25 -5.91 -14.90
C PHE A 42 5.08 -7.17 -14.02
N VAL A 43 4.00 -7.92 -14.22
CA VAL A 43 3.61 -9.04 -13.35
C VAL A 43 4.35 -10.33 -13.68
N GLU A 44 4.84 -10.52 -14.91
CA GLU A 44 5.50 -11.79 -15.27
C GLU A 44 6.88 -11.93 -14.63
N THR A 45 7.65 -10.84 -14.50
CA THR A 45 9.01 -10.86 -13.93
C THR A 45 9.04 -10.67 -12.42
N ALA A 46 8.21 -9.79 -11.86
CA ALA A 46 8.21 -9.51 -10.41
C ALA A 46 7.47 -10.56 -9.58
N GLN A 47 6.47 -11.24 -10.14
CA GLN A 47 5.62 -12.16 -9.39
C GLN A 47 6.36 -13.35 -8.76
N PRO A 48 7.30 -14.04 -9.43
CA PRO A 48 8.07 -15.12 -8.80
C PRO A 48 8.84 -14.64 -7.56
N HIS A 49 9.43 -13.44 -7.62
CA HIS A 49 10.15 -12.84 -6.49
C HIS A 49 9.21 -12.47 -5.34
N LEU A 50 8.04 -11.89 -5.64
CA LEU A 50 7.01 -11.59 -4.65
C LEU A 50 6.45 -12.86 -3.99
N ARG A 51 6.22 -13.93 -4.76
CA ARG A 51 5.80 -15.23 -4.22
C ARG A 51 6.84 -15.80 -3.26
N THR A 52 8.12 -15.76 -3.62
CA THR A 52 9.22 -16.20 -2.75
C THR A 52 9.26 -15.39 -1.46
N ALA A 53 9.20 -14.06 -1.55
CA ALA A 53 9.20 -13.17 -0.38
C ALA A 53 8.00 -13.42 0.55
N TRP A 54 6.84 -13.80 -0.01
CA TRP A 54 5.65 -14.15 0.75
C TRP A 54 5.76 -15.52 1.42
N ASN A 55 6.27 -16.52 0.70
CA ASN A 55 6.41 -17.89 1.17
C ASN A 55 7.50 -18.02 2.25
N ASP A 56 8.52 -17.17 2.22
CA ASP A 56 9.52 -17.04 3.29
C ASP A 56 8.94 -16.43 4.60
N GLY A 57 7.67 -16.05 4.62
CA GLY A 57 6.96 -15.52 5.80
C GLY A 57 7.33 -14.09 6.19
N LYS A 58 8.42 -13.55 5.62
CA LYS A 58 8.93 -12.20 5.87
C LYS A 58 7.86 -11.14 5.64
N MET A 59 7.19 -11.18 4.49
CA MET A 59 6.16 -10.20 4.16
C MET A 59 5.00 -10.16 5.16
N THR A 60 4.51 -11.30 5.63
CA THR A 60 3.42 -11.35 6.62
C THR A 60 3.86 -10.73 7.95
N ALA A 61 5.05 -11.11 8.45
CA ALA A 61 5.60 -10.55 9.68
C ALA A 61 5.80 -9.04 9.60
N HIS A 62 6.17 -8.51 8.42
CA HIS A 62 6.36 -7.08 8.20
C HIS A 62 5.07 -6.27 8.36
N PHE A 63 3.95 -6.77 7.85
CA PHE A 63 2.64 -6.11 8.03
C PHE A 63 2.13 -6.17 9.47
N GLU A 64 2.44 -7.24 10.19
CA GLU A 64 2.12 -7.35 11.61
C GLU A 64 2.94 -6.35 12.44
N VAL A 65 4.25 -6.24 12.17
CA VAL A 65 5.12 -5.22 12.79
C VAL A 65 4.60 -3.82 12.51
N ALA A 66 4.25 -3.49 11.25
CA ALA A 66 3.68 -2.19 10.90
C ALA A 66 2.40 -1.88 11.69
N SER A 67 1.51 -2.87 11.81
CA SER A 67 0.26 -2.76 12.57
C SER A 67 0.50 -2.57 14.07
N GLN A 68 1.57 -3.16 14.61
CA GLN A 68 1.97 -3.00 16.01
C GLN A 68 2.58 -1.62 16.25
N VAL A 69 3.45 -1.16 15.35
CA VAL A 69 4.06 0.18 15.40
C VAL A 69 2.98 1.27 15.44
N VAL A 70 1.88 1.14 14.68
CA VAL A 70 0.75 2.10 14.72
C VAL A 70 0.24 2.33 16.16
N LYS A 71 0.28 1.30 17.02
CA LYS A 71 -0.19 1.40 18.42
C LYS A 71 0.80 2.13 19.33
N GLU A 72 2.08 2.03 19.00
CA GLU A 72 3.21 2.49 19.82
C GLU A 72 3.62 3.93 19.48
N VAL A 73 3.45 4.36 18.22
CA VAL A 73 3.79 5.72 17.78
C VAL A 73 2.87 6.74 18.46
N SER A 74 3.46 7.84 18.93
CA SER A 74 2.71 8.92 19.57
C SER A 74 1.78 9.62 18.58
N VAL A 75 0.67 10.15 19.09
CA VAL A 75 -0.33 10.84 18.26
C VAL A 75 0.26 12.09 17.62
N GLU A 76 1.16 12.79 18.32
CA GLU A 76 1.87 13.96 17.81
C GLU A 76 2.68 13.62 16.56
N ARG A 77 3.46 12.53 16.60
CA ARG A 77 4.26 12.10 15.44
C ARG A 77 3.40 11.65 14.26
N LEU A 78 2.26 11.00 14.53
CA LEU A 78 1.28 10.68 13.49
C LEU A 78 0.68 11.96 12.89
N SER A 79 0.38 12.95 13.73
CA SER A 79 -0.19 14.23 13.31
C SER A 79 0.78 15.02 12.44
N ASP A 80 2.05 15.13 12.83
CA ASP A 80 3.10 15.83 12.09
C ASP A 80 3.34 15.23 10.71
N ALA A 81 3.09 13.93 10.54
CA ALA A 81 3.18 13.23 9.27
C ALA A 81 1.87 13.25 8.44
N GLY A 82 0.81 13.90 8.93
CA GLY A 82 -0.50 13.95 8.28
C GLY A 82 -1.25 12.61 8.31
N LEU A 83 -1.01 11.79 9.34
CA LEU A 83 -1.63 10.49 9.59
C LEU A 83 -2.72 10.56 10.68
N THR A 84 -3.32 11.74 10.87
CA THR A 84 -4.47 11.95 11.75
C THR A 84 -5.53 12.81 11.08
N GLY A 85 -6.75 12.79 11.63
CA GLY A 85 -7.84 13.70 11.31
C GLY A 85 -8.17 13.77 9.83
N VAL A 86 -8.40 14.99 9.33
CA VAL A 86 -8.81 15.25 7.94
C VAL A 86 -7.74 14.84 6.91
N HIS A 87 -6.46 14.92 7.27
CA HIS A 87 -5.37 14.58 6.37
C HIS A 87 -5.31 13.07 6.11
N LEU A 88 -5.39 12.26 7.16
CA LEU A 88 -5.50 10.81 7.05
C LEU A 88 -6.70 10.43 6.19
N ARG A 89 -7.87 11.00 6.50
CA ARG A 89 -9.13 10.71 5.78
C ARG A 89 -9.04 11.03 4.30
N ALA A 90 -8.43 12.16 3.95
CA ALA A 90 -8.21 12.53 2.55
C ALA A 90 -7.32 11.50 1.83
N LYS A 91 -6.20 11.08 2.45
CA LYS A 91 -5.31 10.06 1.87
C LYS A 91 -6.05 8.74 1.62
N LEU A 92 -6.83 8.27 2.61
CA LEU A 92 -7.59 7.03 2.53
C LEU A 92 -8.71 7.11 1.47
N ALA A 93 -9.44 8.22 1.40
CA ALA A 93 -10.48 8.44 0.41
C ALA A 93 -9.93 8.46 -1.02
N ILE A 94 -8.80 9.14 -1.24
CA ILE A 94 -8.14 9.17 -2.55
C ILE A 94 -7.66 7.78 -2.96
N LEU A 95 -7.03 7.03 -2.03
CA LEU A 95 -6.61 5.65 -2.27
C LEU A 95 -7.80 4.77 -2.65
N GLN A 96 -8.89 4.84 -1.89
CA GLN A 96 -10.12 4.10 -2.18
C GLN A 96 -10.68 4.44 -3.56
N SER A 97 -10.78 5.73 -3.91
CA SER A 97 -11.28 6.17 -5.22
C SER A 97 -10.46 5.62 -6.39
N TRP A 98 -9.13 5.63 -6.27
CA TRP A 98 -8.25 5.10 -7.31
C TRP A 98 -8.28 3.58 -7.37
N ALA A 99 -8.39 2.89 -6.23
CA ALA A 99 -8.55 1.45 -6.19
C ALA A 99 -9.86 1.02 -6.86
N ASP A 100 -10.97 1.71 -6.58
CA ASP A 100 -12.26 1.46 -7.24
C ASP A 100 -12.19 1.71 -8.75
N THR A 101 -11.47 2.75 -9.15
CA THR A 101 -11.22 3.07 -10.56
C THR A 101 -10.39 1.99 -11.24
N PHE A 102 -9.34 1.49 -10.58
CA PHE A 102 -8.52 0.40 -11.11
C PHE A 102 -9.34 -0.90 -11.26
N ILE A 103 -10.17 -1.25 -10.29
CA ILE A 103 -11.04 -2.43 -10.40
C ILE A 103 -12.02 -2.31 -11.57
N ARG A 104 -12.60 -1.12 -11.77
CA ARG A 104 -13.58 -0.85 -12.84
C ARG A 104 -12.95 -0.81 -14.22
N GLU A 105 -11.85 -0.08 -14.37
CA GLU A 105 -11.29 0.30 -15.68
C GLU A 105 -10.06 -0.54 -16.07
N ARG A 106 -9.37 -1.11 -15.08
CA ARG A 106 -8.19 -1.98 -15.26
C ARG A 106 -7.10 -1.34 -16.13
N THR A 107 -6.89 -0.04 -15.94
CA THR A 107 -5.86 0.71 -16.68
C THR A 107 -4.57 0.78 -15.88
N LEU A 108 -3.43 0.79 -16.59
CA LEU A 108 -2.11 1.05 -16.01
C LEU A 108 -2.08 2.38 -15.27
N ARG A 109 -2.73 3.41 -15.82
CA ARG A 109 -2.87 4.73 -15.18
C ARG A 109 -3.54 4.63 -13.81
N ALA A 110 -4.63 3.88 -13.68
CA ALA A 110 -5.31 3.73 -12.41
C ALA A 110 -4.45 2.94 -11.41
N LEU A 111 -3.79 1.87 -11.86
CA LEU A 111 -2.85 1.09 -11.04
C LEU A 111 -1.68 1.96 -10.53
N PHE A 112 -1.08 2.73 -11.43
CA PHE A 112 -0.03 3.70 -11.10
C PHE A 112 -0.49 4.68 -10.02
N ARG A 113 -1.72 5.19 -10.12
CA ARG A 113 -2.28 6.09 -9.09
C ARG A 113 -2.50 5.38 -7.75
N VAL A 114 -2.90 4.10 -7.75
CA VAL A 114 -2.99 3.30 -6.52
C VAL A 114 -1.60 3.20 -5.86
N PHE A 115 -0.58 2.75 -6.59
CA PHE A 115 0.78 2.62 -6.05
C PHE A 115 1.35 3.95 -5.59
N LYS A 116 1.12 5.05 -6.32
CA LYS A 116 1.57 6.38 -5.89
C LYS A 116 0.95 6.82 -4.56
N ASN A 117 -0.34 6.53 -4.34
CA ASN A 117 -1.00 6.83 -3.07
C ASN A 117 -0.51 5.93 -1.94
N ILE A 118 -0.29 4.64 -2.19
CA ILE A 118 0.34 3.72 -1.24
C ILE A 118 1.72 4.24 -0.85
N ASN A 119 2.58 4.56 -1.82
CA ASN A 119 3.93 5.08 -1.57
C ASN A 119 3.91 6.36 -0.72
N SER A 120 3.02 7.31 -1.05
CA SER A 120 2.85 8.54 -0.24
C SER A 120 2.40 8.25 1.20
N PHE A 121 1.56 7.24 1.40
CA PHE A 121 1.12 6.83 2.74
C PHE A 121 2.27 6.22 3.54
N LEU A 122 3.03 5.30 2.92
CA LEU A 122 4.21 4.68 3.52
C LEU A 122 5.27 5.72 3.87
N GLY A 123 5.51 6.71 3.01
CA GLY A 123 6.44 7.81 3.28
C GLY A 123 6.08 8.58 4.56
N SER A 124 4.81 8.96 4.73
CA SER A 124 4.33 9.55 5.98
C SER A 124 4.50 8.62 7.17
N PHE A 125 4.24 7.32 7.00
CA PHE A 125 4.38 6.37 8.09
C PHE A 125 5.83 6.18 8.54
N VAL A 126 6.77 6.08 7.61
CA VAL A 126 8.22 6.03 7.90
C VAL A 126 8.66 7.28 8.67
N GLN A 127 8.22 8.46 8.23
CA GLN A 127 8.49 9.72 8.92
C GLN A 127 7.94 9.71 10.37
N ALA A 128 6.68 9.30 10.54
CA ALA A 128 6.01 9.31 11.85
C ALA A 128 6.61 8.29 12.80
N SER A 129 6.84 7.07 12.34
CA SER A 129 7.20 5.96 13.21
C SER A 129 8.70 5.88 13.49
N GLY A 130 9.53 6.37 12.57
CA GLY A 130 10.93 5.96 12.51
C GLY A 130 11.09 4.44 12.31
N ALA A 131 10.00 3.73 11.97
CA ALA A 131 9.96 2.29 11.92
C ALA A 131 10.66 1.77 10.67
N GLY A 132 11.70 0.98 10.95
CA GLY A 132 12.06 -0.26 10.28
C GLY A 132 12.53 -0.13 8.84
N GLU A 133 13.76 -0.56 8.59
CA GLU A 133 14.29 -0.89 7.25
C GLU A 133 13.24 -1.57 6.36
N ILE A 134 12.44 -2.47 6.94
CA ILE A 134 11.34 -3.18 6.27
C ILE A 134 10.29 -2.29 5.58
N ILE A 135 9.78 -1.23 6.23
CA ILE A 135 8.77 -0.37 5.59
C ILE A 135 9.43 0.52 4.54
N LYS A 136 10.71 0.85 4.72
CA LYS A 136 11.51 1.53 3.69
C LYS A 136 11.72 0.62 2.47
N GLU A 137 12.11 -0.63 2.68
CA GLU A 137 12.27 -1.62 1.59
C GLU A 137 10.97 -1.77 0.80
N PHE A 138 9.83 -1.91 1.48
CA PHE A 138 8.54 -2.01 0.78
C PHE A 138 8.16 -0.71 0.05
N LYS A 139 8.51 0.46 0.61
CA LYS A 139 8.35 1.75 -0.04
C LYS A 139 9.21 1.84 -1.30
N GLU A 140 10.47 1.43 -1.23
CA GLU A 140 11.42 1.39 -2.37
C GLU A 140 10.92 0.44 -3.47
N MET A 141 10.36 -0.72 -3.11
CA MET A 141 9.70 -1.61 -4.07
C MET A 141 8.54 -0.93 -4.78
N CYS A 142 7.71 -0.14 -4.06
CA CYS A 142 6.64 0.64 -4.68
C CYS A 142 7.20 1.72 -5.62
N GLU A 143 8.33 2.35 -5.28
CA GLU A 143 8.99 3.36 -6.13
C GLU A 143 9.50 2.75 -7.43
N ASN A 144 10.20 1.61 -7.35
CA ASN A 144 10.66 0.87 -8.53
C ASN A 144 9.48 0.45 -9.42
N ALA A 145 8.41 -0.08 -8.80
CA ALA A 145 7.19 -0.44 -9.54
C ALA A 145 6.53 0.75 -10.24
N ILE A 146 6.53 1.92 -9.61
CA ILE A 146 6.01 3.17 -10.17
C ILE A 146 6.85 3.61 -11.38
N ASP A 147 8.17 3.46 -11.31
CA ASP A 147 9.08 3.85 -12.37
C ASP A 147 8.96 2.91 -13.58
N ASP A 148 8.91 1.59 -13.38
CA ASP A 148 8.65 0.61 -14.45
C ASP A 148 7.30 0.86 -15.16
N LEU A 149 6.27 1.25 -14.40
CA LEU A 149 4.94 1.59 -14.94
C LEU A 149 4.94 2.89 -15.76
N LYS A 150 5.88 3.80 -15.53
CA LYS A 150 6.05 4.99 -16.39
C LYS A 150 6.71 4.60 -17.71
N GLU A 151 7.75 3.78 -17.65
CA GLU A 151 8.49 3.34 -18.84
C GLU A 151 7.65 2.48 -19.79
N THR A 152 6.66 1.74 -19.27
CA THR A 152 5.72 0.95 -20.08
C THR A 152 4.49 1.73 -20.57
N GLY A 153 4.32 2.99 -20.15
CA GLY A 153 3.19 3.85 -20.50
C GLY A 153 3.46 4.84 -21.64
N GLU A 154 4.68 4.84 -22.19
CA GLU A 154 5.08 5.50 -23.45
C GLU A 154 5.02 4.52 -24.62
#